data_AF-A0A5C3P5L1-F1
#
_entry.id   AF-A0A5C3P5L1-F1
#
_cell.length_a   1.000
_cell.length_b   1.000
_cell.length_c   1.000
_cell.angle_alpha   90.00
_cell.angle_beta   90.00
_cell.angle_gamma   90.00
#
_symmetry.space_group_name_H-M   'P 1'
#
loop_
_entity.id
_entity.type
_entity.pdbx_description
1 polymer ?
#
loop_
_entity_poly.entity_id
_entity_poly.type
_entity_poly.pdbx_seq_one_letter_code
_entity_poly.pdbx_strand_id
1 'polypeptide(L)'
;MSSTSNPKTNELELQRLIPQADREPSANHEPPANHRSPDDREQRREMSSRHLYLALYDDTRLPGQTLRIHWALILAPTPKYEDPRSFAKTNILFHVTNTNGHWDLERREAECVRTPAMLGRIFLGKVERRHISHVEKRLEDTRKVRAECKWWDCRGWVEEALIDLARERWLQLGGLIQLDHLFAFAQKFGEEVVEKELNVGFGMPITVDYPGPGPIPSKIVK
;
A
#
# COMPACT_ATOMS: atom_id res chain seq x y z
N MET A 1 -66.00 -13.08 -26.93
CA MET A 1 -67.34 -12.47 -26.92
C MET A 1 -67.51 -11.77 -25.59
N SER A 2 -68.12 -10.57 -25.57
CA SER A 2 -68.40 -9.72 -24.39
C SER A 2 -67.14 -9.16 -23.70
N SER A 3 -66.86 -7.84 -23.57
CA SER A 3 -67.71 -6.66 -23.25
C SER A 3 -68.38 -6.85 -21.87
N THR A 4 -68.40 -5.96 -20.87
CA THR A 4 -68.45 -4.48 -20.75
C THR A 4 -67.83 -4.04 -19.38
N SER A 5 -67.66 -2.78 -18.95
CA SER A 5 -67.56 -1.42 -19.55
C SER A 5 -67.10 -0.40 -18.48
N ASN A 6 -66.50 0.73 -18.89
CA ASN A 6 -66.42 1.97 -18.08
C ASN A 6 -67.80 2.68 -18.07
N PRO A 7 -68.20 3.52 -17.08
CA PRO A 7 -67.70 4.90 -17.03
C PRO A 7 -67.66 5.60 -15.63
N LYS A 8 -67.31 6.91 -15.68
CA LYS A 8 -67.15 7.88 -14.58
C LYS A 8 -68.47 8.56 -14.17
N THR A 9 -68.53 9.06 -12.92
CA THR A 9 -69.30 10.24 -12.41
C THR A 9 -68.99 10.41 -10.90
N ASN A 10 -69.14 11.56 -10.20
CA ASN A 10 -69.11 13.01 -10.56
C ASN A 10 -68.92 13.85 -9.26
N GLU A 11 -68.66 15.16 -9.38
CA GLU A 11 -69.01 16.27 -8.45
C GLU A 11 -68.47 16.25 -6.99
N LEU A 12 -67.83 17.31 -6.46
CA LEU A 12 -68.39 18.61 -5.99
C LEU A 12 -69.46 18.40 -4.88
N GLU A 13 -69.44 19.08 -3.72
CA GLU A 13 -68.95 20.44 -3.39
C GLU A 13 -68.81 20.66 -1.86
N LEU A 14 -68.33 21.85 -1.43
CA LEU A 14 -68.63 22.53 -0.13
C LEU A 14 -68.24 21.78 1.17
N GLN A 15 -67.11 22.09 1.85
CA GLN A 15 -66.88 23.25 2.77
C GLN A 15 -65.54 23.04 3.57
N ARG A 16 -64.94 23.93 4.39
CA ARG A 16 -65.28 25.27 4.96
C ARG A 16 -63.99 26.06 5.39
N LEU A 17 -63.87 27.33 4.97
CA LEU A 17 -63.45 28.54 5.74
C LEU A 17 -62.11 28.68 6.53
N ILE A 18 -61.30 29.71 6.13
CA ILE A 18 -60.56 30.72 6.96
C ILE A 18 -59.22 30.30 7.65
N PRO A 19 -58.15 31.15 7.76
CA PRO A 19 -57.71 32.34 6.99
C PRO A 19 -56.25 32.26 6.45
N GLN A 20 -55.78 33.32 5.79
CA GLN A 20 -54.37 33.54 5.40
C GLN A 20 -53.45 33.84 6.59
N ALA A 21 -52.15 33.53 6.43
CA ALA A 21 -51.06 34.17 7.18
C ALA A 21 -49.82 34.28 6.27
N ASP A 22 -49.34 35.51 6.06
CA ASP A 22 -48.12 35.78 5.29
C ASP A 22 -46.90 35.15 5.97
N ARG A 23 -46.03 34.52 5.17
CA ARG A 23 -44.65 34.18 5.57
C ARG A 23 -43.70 34.50 4.45
N GLU A 24 -42.85 35.49 4.70
CA GLU A 24 -41.66 35.76 3.90
C GLU A 24 -40.75 34.51 3.85
N PRO A 25 -40.02 34.27 2.75
CA PRO A 25 -39.02 33.20 2.70
C PRO A 25 -37.86 33.55 3.64
N SER A 26 -37.70 32.78 4.71
CA SER A 26 -36.56 32.88 5.63
C SER A 26 -35.24 32.86 4.86
N ALA A 27 -34.34 33.78 5.22
CA ALA A 27 -33.03 33.91 4.61
C ALA A 27 -32.23 32.60 4.60
N ASN A 28 -31.46 32.41 3.52
CA ASN A 28 -30.56 31.27 3.33
C ASN A 28 -29.60 31.13 4.53
N HIS A 29 -29.71 30.03 5.26
CA HIS A 29 -28.63 29.56 6.12
C HIS A 29 -27.62 28.82 5.24
N GLU A 30 -26.71 29.56 4.60
CA GLU A 30 -25.50 28.94 4.05
C GLU A 30 -24.73 28.28 5.20
N PRO A 31 -24.41 26.97 5.12
CA PRO A 31 -23.56 26.35 6.13
C PRO A 31 -22.17 27.02 6.08
N PRO A 32 -21.56 27.37 7.23
CA PRO A 32 -20.32 28.12 7.24
C PRO A 32 -19.22 27.39 6.46
N ALA A 33 -18.47 28.16 5.67
CA ALA A 33 -17.39 27.64 4.85
C ALA A 33 -16.43 26.76 5.68
N ASN A 34 -16.07 25.60 5.12
CA ASN A 34 -15.31 24.55 5.80
C ASN A 34 -13.93 25.05 6.34
N HIS A 35 -13.92 25.61 7.55
CA HIS A 35 -12.72 25.79 8.38
C HIS A 35 -12.24 24.43 8.91
N ARG A 36 -11.78 23.56 7.99
CA ARG A 36 -11.07 22.33 8.35
C ARG A 36 -9.66 22.68 8.83
N SER A 37 -9.26 22.12 9.97
CA SER A 37 -7.92 22.34 10.52
C SER A 37 -6.85 21.91 9.49
N PRO A 38 -5.65 22.55 9.47
CA PRO A 38 -4.50 22.00 8.76
C PRO A 38 -4.27 20.51 9.08
N ASP A 39 -4.46 20.11 10.34
CA ASP A 39 -4.31 18.73 10.83
C ASP A 39 -5.26 17.75 10.12
N ASP A 40 -6.52 18.14 9.89
CA ASP A 40 -7.50 17.31 9.16
C ASP A 40 -7.08 17.05 7.71
N ARG A 41 -6.41 18.04 7.09
CA ARG A 41 -5.93 17.95 5.71
C ARG A 41 -4.67 17.09 5.63
N GLU A 42 -3.80 17.18 6.62
CA GLU A 42 -2.58 16.37 6.72
C GLU A 42 -2.91 14.91 7.02
N GLN A 43 -3.74 14.62 8.04
CA GLN A 43 -4.22 13.26 8.31
C GLN A 43 -4.92 12.65 7.10
N ARG A 44 -5.83 13.38 6.43
CA ARG A 44 -6.48 12.88 5.20
C ARG A 44 -5.48 12.61 4.07
N ARG A 45 -4.42 13.41 3.94
CA ARG A 45 -3.36 13.16 2.95
C ARG A 45 -2.58 11.89 3.29
N GLU A 46 -2.14 11.73 4.54
CA GLU A 46 -1.42 10.54 5.00
C GLU A 46 -2.25 9.26 4.86
N MET A 47 -3.50 9.25 5.34
CA MET A 47 -4.45 8.14 5.17
C MET A 47 -4.75 7.80 3.71
N SER A 48 -4.46 8.70 2.78
CA SER A 48 -4.71 8.52 1.34
C SER A 48 -3.48 8.10 0.53
N SER A 49 -2.29 8.27 1.09
CA SER A 49 -1.02 7.82 0.53
C SER A 49 -0.67 6.40 0.96
N ARG A 50 0.23 5.76 0.23
CA ARG A 50 0.89 4.52 0.67
C ARG A 50 2.38 4.74 0.86
N HIS A 51 3.00 3.85 1.61
CA HIS A 51 4.44 3.73 1.76
C HIS A 51 4.91 2.56 0.91
N LEU A 52 6.02 2.73 0.19
CA LEU A 52 6.75 1.65 -0.47
C LEU A 52 7.85 1.16 0.46
N TYR A 53 7.93 -0.16 0.63
CA TYR A 53 8.97 -0.81 1.40
C TYR A 53 9.68 -1.89 0.59
N LEU A 54 11.00 -2.02 0.78
CA LEU A 54 11.72 -3.25 0.47
C LEU A 54 11.45 -4.26 1.59
N ALA A 55 10.94 -5.43 1.25
CA ALA A 55 10.64 -6.52 2.18
C ALA A 55 11.69 -7.62 2.05
N LEU A 56 12.07 -8.17 3.20
CA LEU A 56 13.11 -9.19 3.32
C LEU A 56 12.45 -10.47 3.85
N TYR A 57 12.67 -11.59 3.16
CA TYR A 57 12.25 -12.91 3.60
C TYR A 57 13.44 -13.87 3.59
N ASP A 58 13.54 -14.73 4.60
CA ASP A 58 14.54 -15.80 4.67
C ASP A 58 14.20 -16.93 3.67
N ASP A 59 15.12 -17.22 2.74
CA ASP A 59 15.13 -18.41 1.85
C ASP A 59 16.35 -19.30 2.18
N THR A 60 16.85 -19.29 3.42
CA THR A 60 17.93 -20.18 3.86
C THR A 60 17.39 -21.59 4.04
N ARG A 61 17.64 -22.46 3.04
CA ARG A 61 17.03 -23.81 2.97
C ARG A 61 17.61 -24.83 3.95
N LEU A 62 18.77 -24.57 4.52
CA LEU A 62 19.45 -25.49 5.45
C LEU A 62 20.14 -24.71 6.59
N PRO A 63 20.05 -25.16 7.85
CA PRO A 63 20.77 -24.57 8.97
C PRO A 63 22.29 -24.50 8.72
N GLY A 64 22.92 -23.41 9.15
CA GLY A 64 24.37 -23.20 9.03
C GLY A 64 24.86 -22.72 7.65
N GLN A 65 23.95 -22.43 6.71
CA GLN A 65 24.31 -21.70 5.48
C GLN A 65 24.31 -20.18 5.73
N THR A 66 25.04 -19.45 4.88
CA THR A 66 24.94 -17.98 4.79
C THR A 66 23.50 -17.57 4.53
N LEU A 67 23.02 -16.54 5.23
CA LEU A 67 21.66 -16.01 5.08
C LEU A 67 21.37 -15.65 3.62
N ARG A 68 20.34 -16.28 3.05
CA ARG A 68 19.85 -15.97 1.70
C ARG A 68 18.52 -15.23 1.82
N ILE A 69 18.47 -14.03 1.26
CA ILE A 69 17.29 -13.17 1.35
C ILE A 69 16.54 -13.19 0.02
N HIS A 70 15.25 -13.50 0.10
CA HIS A 70 14.29 -13.27 -0.97
C HIS A 70 13.73 -11.85 -0.86
N TRP A 71 13.77 -11.12 -1.97
CA TRP A 71 13.45 -9.68 -2.04
C TRP A 71 12.06 -9.45 -2.63
N ALA A 72 11.32 -8.53 -2.01
CA ALA A 72 9.98 -8.16 -2.45
C ALA A 72 9.71 -6.67 -2.23
N LEU A 73 8.69 -6.13 -2.91
CA LEU A 73 8.19 -4.78 -2.66
C LEU A 73 6.79 -4.85 -2.02
N ILE A 74 6.57 -4.03 -0.98
CA ILE A 74 5.26 -3.88 -0.35
C ILE A 74 4.78 -2.44 -0.55
N LEU A 75 3.56 -2.29 -1.10
CA LEU A 75 2.76 -1.08 -0.93
C LEU A 75 1.80 -1.28 0.24
N ALA A 76 1.98 -0.50 1.31
CA ALA A 76 1.15 -0.57 2.51
C ALA A 76 0.79 0.83 3.04
N PRO A 77 -0.13 0.97 4.00
CA PRO A 77 -0.34 2.23 4.71
C PRO A 77 0.94 2.70 5.45
N THR A 78 0.90 3.91 6.01
CA THR A 78 1.88 4.31 7.04
C THR A 78 1.75 3.36 8.25
N PRO A 79 2.84 2.97 8.96
CA PRO A 79 2.76 1.90 9.95
C PRO A 79 1.77 2.15 11.11
N LYS A 80 1.55 3.42 11.49
CA LYS A 80 0.52 3.82 12.47
C LYS A 80 -0.93 3.52 12.08
N TYR A 81 -1.16 3.16 10.81
CA TYR A 81 -2.47 2.79 10.26
C TYR A 81 -2.55 1.30 9.85
N GLU A 82 -1.51 0.51 10.13
CA GLU A 82 -1.55 -0.94 9.97
C GLU A 82 -2.02 -1.60 11.28
N ASP A 83 -3.20 -2.21 11.30
CA ASP A 83 -3.61 -3.11 12.38
C ASP A 83 -3.33 -4.56 11.96
N PRO A 84 -2.40 -5.29 12.60
CA PRO A 84 -2.12 -6.69 12.30
C PRO A 84 -3.30 -7.64 12.57
N ARG A 85 -4.33 -7.19 13.29
CA ARG A 85 -5.55 -7.94 13.60
C ARG A 85 -6.71 -7.60 12.65
N SER A 86 -6.52 -6.66 11.73
CA SER A 86 -7.55 -6.28 10.76
C SER A 86 -7.55 -7.22 9.57
N PHE A 87 -8.71 -7.77 9.25
CA PHE A 87 -8.98 -8.53 8.02
C PHE A 87 -9.10 -7.63 6.77
N ALA A 88 -8.68 -6.37 6.84
CA ALA A 88 -8.68 -5.47 5.69
C ALA A 88 -7.41 -5.67 4.85
N LYS A 89 -7.59 -6.06 3.58
CA LYS A 89 -6.53 -6.19 2.55
C LYS A 89 -5.93 -4.83 2.16
N THR A 90 -5.20 -4.23 3.09
CA THR A 90 -4.63 -2.88 2.98
C THR A 90 -3.24 -2.87 2.36
N ASN A 91 -2.56 -4.01 2.38
CA ASN A 91 -1.22 -4.21 1.87
C ASN A 91 -1.25 -4.91 0.51
N ILE A 92 -0.30 -4.58 -0.37
CA ILE A 92 -0.08 -5.28 -1.63
C ILE A 92 1.39 -5.67 -1.71
N LEU A 93 1.64 -6.97 -1.77
CA LEU A 93 2.94 -7.56 -2.00
C LEU A 93 3.17 -7.74 -3.50
N PHE A 94 4.36 -7.40 -3.96
CA PHE A 94 4.87 -7.66 -5.31
C PHE A 94 6.21 -8.36 -5.19
N HIS A 95 6.35 -9.53 -5.79
CA HIS A 95 7.62 -10.25 -5.84
C HIS A 95 7.69 -11.19 -7.04
N VAL A 96 8.89 -11.69 -7.34
CA VAL A 96 9.10 -12.72 -8.36
C VAL A 96 9.73 -13.94 -7.74
N THR A 97 9.15 -15.12 -7.95
CA THR A 97 9.62 -16.38 -7.36
C THR A 97 10.07 -17.34 -8.46
N ASN A 98 11.11 -18.13 -8.20
CA ASN A 98 11.49 -19.22 -9.08
C ASN A 98 10.92 -20.54 -8.57
N THR A 99 9.89 -21.04 -9.25
CA THR A 99 9.25 -22.32 -8.95
C THR A 99 9.59 -23.31 -10.06
N ASN A 100 10.33 -24.37 -9.72
CA ASN A 100 10.71 -25.43 -10.66
C ASN A 100 11.41 -24.94 -11.95
N GLY A 101 12.18 -23.85 -11.88
CA GLY A 101 12.86 -23.25 -13.03
C GLY A 101 12.03 -22.20 -13.79
N HIS A 102 10.76 -22.00 -13.44
CA HIS A 102 9.91 -20.94 -13.97
C HIS A 102 9.91 -19.72 -13.05
N TRP A 103 10.04 -18.53 -13.62
CA TRP A 103 9.93 -17.27 -12.88
C TRP A 103 8.51 -16.71 -13.00
N ASP A 104 7.82 -16.63 -11.86
CA ASP A 104 6.47 -16.09 -11.77
C ASP A 104 6.46 -14.77 -11.02
N LEU A 105 5.72 -13.77 -11.53
CA LEU A 105 5.46 -12.51 -10.83
C LEU A 105 4.10 -12.59 -10.12
N GLU A 106 4.10 -12.45 -8.80
CA GLU A 106 2.88 -12.43 -7.99
C GLU A 106 2.62 -11.02 -7.44
N ARG A 107 1.46 -10.46 -7.79
CA ARG A 107 0.80 -9.37 -7.07
C ARG A 107 -0.21 -9.99 -6.10
N ARG A 108 -0.01 -9.82 -4.80
CA ARG A 108 -0.94 -10.32 -3.77
C ARG A 108 -1.44 -9.21 -2.86
N GLU A 109 -2.74 -8.97 -2.91
CA GLU A 109 -3.44 -8.21 -1.88
C GLU A 109 -3.56 -9.03 -0.60
N ALA A 110 -3.05 -8.49 0.50
CA ALA A 110 -2.92 -9.20 1.76
C ALA A 110 -3.36 -8.33 2.95
N GLU A 111 -4.16 -8.95 3.82
CA GLU A 111 -4.48 -8.45 5.16
C GLU A 111 -3.18 -8.38 5.98
N CYS A 112 -2.38 -9.44 5.85
CA CYS A 112 -1.09 -9.60 6.48
C CYS A 112 -0.07 -10.10 5.45
N VAL A 113 0.94 -9.28 5.13
CA VAL A 113 2.12 -9.66 4.31
C VAL A 113 3.20 -10.40 5.13
N ARG A 114 2.96 -10.57 6.43
CA ARG A 114 3.89 -11.18 7.38
C ARG A 114 3.81 -12.70 7.27
N THR A 115 4.95 -13.35 7.29
CA THR A 115 5.10 -14.82 7.34
C THR A 115 6.18 -15.15 8.38
N PRO A 116 6.32 -16.41 8.84
CA PRO A 116 7.43 -16.81 9.71
C PRO A 116 8.81 -16.49 9.14
N ALA A 117 8.93 -16.46 7.80
CA ALA A 117 10.17 -16.15 7.10
C ALA A 117 10.45 -14.64 6.94
N MET A 118 9.51 -13.74 7.28
CA MET A 118 9.73 -12.30 7.08
C MET A 118 10.76 -11.77 8.08
N LEU A 119 11.92 -11.31 7.60
CA LEU A 119 12.98 -10.71 8.40
C LEU A 119 12.69 -9.24 8.77
N GLY A 120 11.87 -8.56 7.98
CA GLY A 120 11.46 -7.19 8.23
C GLY A 120 11.25 -6.41 6.95
N ARG A 121 11.25 -5.08 7.06
CA ARG A 121 11.11 -4.21 5.90
C ARG A 121 11.83 -2.88 6.08
N ILE A 122 12.21 -2.29 4.96
CA ILE A 122 12.94 -1.03 4.88
C ILE A 122 12.05 -0.02 4.16
N PHE A 123 11.76 1.11 4.80
CA PHE A 123 11.01 2.19 4.19
C PHE A 123 11.86 2.91 3.14
N LEU A 124 11.32 3.00 1.91
CA LEU A 124 11.99 3.63 0.77
C LEU A 124 11.42 5.02 0.46
N GLY A 125 10.11 5.19 0.60
CA GLY A 125 9.45 6.45 0.31
C GLY A 125 7.93 6.37 0.24
N LYS A 126 7.31 7.54 0.09
CA LYS A 126 5.85 7.72 0.05
C LYS A 126 5.34 7.76 -1.39
N VAL A 127 4.23 7.08 -1.66
CA VAL A 127 3.49 7.12 -2.93
C VAL A 127 2.21 7.89 -2.68
N GLU A 128 2.06 9.05 -3.32
CA GLU A 128 0.84 9.85 -3.22
C GLU A 128 -0.35 9.15 -3.86
N ARG A 129 -1.57 9.41 -3.36
CA ARG A 129 -2.82 8.79 -3.82
C ARG A 129 -2.96 8.73 -5.36
N ARG A 130 -2.61 9.83 -6.05
CA ARG A 130 -2.70 9.98 -7.51
C ARG A 130 -1.74 9.07 -8.31
N HIS A 131 -0.71 8.55 -7.66
CA HIS A 131 0.30 7.69 -8.28
C HIS A 131 0.12 6.21 -7.94
N ILE A 132 -0.67 5.85 -6.90
CA ILE A 132 -0.82 4.46 -6.44
C ILE A 132 -1.16 3.50 -7.60
N SER A 133 -2.19 3.77 -8.39
CA SER A 133 -2.59 2.90 -9.52
C SER A 133 -1.52 2.80 -10.62
N HIS A 134 -0.71 3.84 -10.82
CA HIS A 134 0.41 3.83 -11.76
C HIS A 134 1.58 2.97 -11.25
N VAL A 135 1.86 3.04 -9.94
CA VAL A 135 2.86 2.19 -9.28
C VAL A 135 2.43 0.73 -9.30
N GLU A 136 1.18 0.43 -8.91
CA GLU A 136 0.65 -0.95 -8.96
C GLU A 136 0.76 -1.54 -10.38
N LYS A 137 0.30 -0.80 -11.40
CA LYS A 137 0.38 -1.20 -12.80
C LYS A 137 1.80 -1.41 -13.32
N ARG A 138 2.78 -0.67 -12.78
CA ARG A 138 4.21 -0.83 -13.13
C ARG A 138 4.84 -2.04 -12.45
N LEU A 139 4.46 -2.31 -11.20
CA LEU A 139 4.98 -3.44 -10.42
C LEU A 139 4.35 -4.78 -10.80
N GLU A 140 3.14 -4.78 -11.36
CA GLU A 140 2.45 -5.99 -11.85
C GLU A 140 2.74 -6.33 -13.33
N ASP A 141 3.59 -5.56 -14.03
CA ASP A 141 3.85 -5.74 -15.46
C ASP A 141 4.70 -7.00 -15.72
N THR A 142 4.03 -8.13 -15.97
CA THR A 142 4.68 -9.43 -16.23
C THR A 142 5.64 -9.43 -17.43
N ARG A 143 5.55 -8.45 -18.34
CA ARG A 143 6.49 -8.28 -19.46
C ARG A 143 7.90 -7.82 -19.01
N LYS A 144 8.05 -7.47 -17.72
CA LYS A 144 9.33 -7.19 -17.06
C LYS A 144 10.00 -8.43 -16.48
N VAL A 145 9.33 -9.58 -16.48
CA VAL A 145 9.93 -10.86 -16.08
C VAL A 145 10.88 -11.33 -17.18
N ARG A 146 12.15 -11.57 -16.84
CA ARG A 146 13.20 -12.00 -17.78
C ARG A 146 13.64 -13.43 -17.48
N ALA A 147 12.70 -14.36 -17.55
CA ALA A 147 12.90 -15.75 -17.11
C ALA A 147 14.07 -16.46 -17.83
N GLU A 148 14.39 -16.02 -19.05
CA GLU A 148 15.49 -16.49 -19.88
C GLU A 148 16.88 -15.95 -19.49
N CYS A 149 16.94 -14.88 -18.70
CA CYS A 149 18.19 -14.23 -18.29
C CYS A 149 18.78 -14.91 -17.04
N LYS A 150 19.86 -15.69 -17.20
CA LYS A 150 20.52 -16.44 -16.10
C LYS A 150 21.01 -15.59 -14.91
N TRP A 151 21.21 -14.29 -15.10
CA TRP A 151 21.63 -13.33 -14.08
C TRP A 151 20.46 -12.65 -13.35
N TRP A 152 19.23 -12.89 -13.82
CA TRP A 152 18.03 -12.23 -13.33
C TRP A 152 17.36 -13.06 -12.23
N ASP A 153 17.06 -12.39 -11.13
CA ASP A 153 16.46 -12.97 -9.93
C ASP A 153 15.52 -11.98 -9.21
N CYS A 154 15.09 -12.30 -8.00
CA CYS A 154 14.25 -11.40 -7.20
C CYS A 154 14.95 -10.09 -6.82
N ARG A 155 16.29 -10.04 -6.70
CA ARG A 155 17.04 -8.79 -6.54
C ARG A 155 16.99 -7.97 -7.83
N GLY A 156 17.30 -8.57 -8.98
CA GLY A 156 17.29 -7.91 -10.28
C GLY A 156 15.92 -7.32 -10.65
N TRP A 157 14.84 -8.03 -10.33
CA TRP A 157 13.49 -7.48 -10.47
C TRP A 157 13.24 -6.25 -9.59
N VAL A 158 13.66 -6.27 -8.31
CA VAL A 158 13.55 -5.09 -7.42
C VAL A 158 14.39 -3.93 -7.96
N GLU A 159 15.60 -4.18 -8.46
CA GLU A 159 16.46 -3.15 -9.06
C GLU A 159 15.77 -2.46 -10.25
N GLU A 160 15.26 -3.25 -11.21
CA GLU A 160 14.53 -2.71 -12.37
C GLU A 160 13.26 -1.95 -11.96
N ALA A 161 12.51 -2.47 -10.98
CA ALA A 161 11.31 -1.83 -10.45
C ALA A 161 11.63 -0.46 -9.80
N LEU A 162 12.64 -0.39 -8.93
CA LEU A 162 13.03 0.86 -8.25
C LEU A 162 13.58 1.90 -9.24
N ILE A 163 14.34 1.47 -10.25
CA ILE A 163 14.81 2.34 -11.34
C ILE A 163 13.62 2.96 -12.09
N ASP A 164 12.61 2.16 -12.43
CA ASP A 164 11.43 2.64 -13.13
C ASP A 164 10.60 3.61 -12.27
N LEU A 165 10.36 3.30 -10.99
CA LEU A 165 9.63 4.20 -10.09
C LEU A 165 10.35 5.53 -9.83
N ALA A 166 11.70 5.50 -9.79
CA ALA A 166 12.52 6.71 -9.65
C ALA A 166 12.46 7.60 -10.91
N ARG A 167 12.52 6.99 -12.11
CA ARG A 167 12.39 7.71 -13.41
C ARG A 167 11.07 8.47 -13.52
N GLU A 168 9.97 7.82 -13.16
CA GLU A 168 8.62 8.37 -13.23
C GLU A 168 8.29 9.36 -12.11
N ARG A 169 9.17 9.48 -11.09
CA ARG A 169 9.02 10.35 -9.91
C ARG A 169 7.74 10.11 -9.09
N TRP A 170 7.19 8.90 -9.13
CA TRP A 170 6.00 8.51 -8.36
C TRP A 170 6.28 8.21 -6.89
N LEU A 171 7.55 8.03 -6.54
CA LEU A 171 8.04 7.74 -5.21
C LEU A 171 8.70 8.99 -4.60
N GLN A 172 8.07 9.57 -3.59
CA GLN A 172 8.64 10.62 -2.75
C GLN A 172 9.63 9.98 -1.77
N LEU A 173 10.89 9.95 -2.18
CA LEU A 173 11.99 9.40 -1.40
C LEU A 173 12.36 10.29 -0.21
N GLY A 174 12.77 9.66 0.90
CA GLY A 174 13.44 10.37 2.01
C GLY A 174 14.88 10.79 1.72
N GLY A 175 15.50 10.24 0.66
CA GLY A 175 16.86 10.51 0.24
C GLY A 175 17.21 9.78 -1.06
N LEU A 176 18.46 9.89 -1.54
CA LEU A 176 18.89 9.18 -2.75
C LEU A 176 18.97 7.66 -2.51
N ILE A 177 18.27 6.85 -3.30
CA ILE A 177 18.50 5.40 -3.34
C ILE A 177 19.72 5.11 -4.21
N GLN A 178 20.72 4.45 -3.62
CA GLN A 178 21.80 3.77 -4.35
C GLN A 178 21.57 2.27 -4.15
N LEU A 179 21.39 1.51 -5.23
CA LEU A 179 20.91 0.14 -5.17
C LEU A 179 21.88 -0.78 -4.41
N ASP A 180 23.17 -0.77 -4.76
CA ASP A 180 24.17 -1.59 -4.06
C ASP A 180 24.25 -1.30 -2.56
N HIS A 181 24.16 -0.03 -2.17
CA HIS A 181 24.12 0.36 -0.77
C HIS A 181 22.81 -0.07 -0.08
N LEU A 182 21.67 0.02 -0.77
CA LEU A 182 20.38 -0.48 -0.26
C LEU A 182 20.43 -1.99 0.00
N PHE A 183 20.93 -2.81 -0.93
CA PHE A 183 21.02 -4.25 -0.72
C PHE A 183 22.07 -4.63 0.32
N ALA A 184 23.21 -3.93 0.40
CA ALA A 184 24.19 -4.15 1.46
C ALA A 184 23.66 -3.79 2.86
N PHE A 185 22.95 -2.66 2.99
CA PHE A 185 22.25 -2.28 4.23
C PHE A 185 21.17 -3.31 4.59
N ALA A 186 20.41 -3.77 3.60
CA ALA A 186 19.33 -4.74 3.81
C ALA A 186 19.84 -6.13 4.18
N GLN A 187 20.91 -6.60 3.55
CA GLN A 187 21.58 -7.85 3.92
C GLN A 187 21.99 -7.82 5.39
N LYS A 188 22.69 -6.76 5.82
CA LYS A 188 23.09 -6.59 7.22
C LYS A 188 21.90 -6.50 8.18
N PHE A 189 20.84 -5.79 7.79
CA PHE A 189 19.62 -5.72 8.59
C PHE A 189 18.99 -7.11 8.81
N GLY A 190 18.93 -7.94 7.76
CA GLY A 190 18.48 -9.33 7.86
C GLY A 190 19.38 -10.18 8.77
N GLU A 191 20.71 -10.03 8.65
CA GLU A 191 21.69 -10.72 9.49
C GLU A 191 21.52 -10.36 10.97
N GLU A 192 21.38 -9.08 11.32
CA GLU A 192 21.13 -8.64 12.70
C GLU A 192 19.79 -9.14 13.27
N VAL A 193 18.76 -9.31 12.43
CA VAL A 193 17.47 -9.87 12.86
C VAL A 193 17.59 -11.35 13.21
N VAL A 194 18.33 -12.11 12.40
CA VAL A 194 18.58 -13.54 12.63
C VAL A 194 19.50 -13.75 13.84
N GLU A 195 20.61 -13.01 13.94
CA GLU A 195 21.56 -13.07 15.06
C GLU A 195 20.87 -12.80 16.42
N LYS A 196 19.88 -11.91 16.44
CA LYS A 196 19.12 -11.53 17.65
C LYS A 196 17.84 -12.35 17.87
N GLU A 197 17.56 -13.36 17.04
CA GLU A 197 16.36 -14.22 17.12
C GLU A 197 15.01 -13.45 17.22
N LEU A 198 14.89 -12.33 16.49
CA LEU A 198 13.75 -11.41 16.67
C LEU A 198 12.47 -11.97 16.03
N ASN A 199 11.35 -11.96 16.77
CA ASN A 199 10.04 -12.42 16.26
C ASN A 199 9.32 -11.35 15.42
N VAL A 200 9.92 -11.04 14.28
CA VAL A 200 9.42 -10.09 13.26
C VAL A 200 8.20 -10.60 12.48
N GLY A 201 8.05 -11.92 12.35
CA GLY A 201 6.95 -12.54 11.61
C GLY A 201 5.58 -12.43 12.29
N PHE A 202 5.53 -12.46 13.63
CA PHE A 202 4.27 -12.48 14.40
C PHE A 202 4.08 -11.27 15.35
N GLY A 203 5.06 -10.35 15.45
CA GLY A 203 5.05 -9.22 16.40
C GLY A 203 4.94 -7.82 15.79
N MET A 204 4.61 -7.69 14.50
CA MET A 204 4.92 -6.58 13.57
C MET A 204 6.33 -6.66 12.97
N PRO A 205 6.50 -6.43 11.65
CA PRO A 205 7.82 -6.42 11.04
C PRO A 205 8.59 -5.20 11.54
N ILE A 206 9.83 -5.42 12.00
CA ILE A 206 10.76 -4.33 12.26
C ILE A 206 10.88 -3.53 10.97
N THR A 207 10.52 -2.26 11.08
CA THR A 207 10.51 -1.29 9.98
C THR A 207 11.60 -0.28 10.27
N VAL A 208 12.61 -0.23 9.40
CA VAL A 208 13.70 0.74 9.49
C VAL A 208 13.65 1.68 8.29
N ASP A 209 14.03 2.94 8.48
CA ASP A 209 14.22 3.86 7.37
C ASP A 209 15.51 3.54 6.63
N TYR A 210 15.50 3.59 5.29
CA TYR A 210 16.74 3.52 4.53
C TYR A 210 17.57 4.81 4.78
N PRO A 211 18.81 4.72 5.31
CA PRO A 211 19.57 5.89 5.77
C PRO A 211 20.13 6.78 4.65
N GLY A 212 19.91 6.42 3.37
CA GLY A 212 20.66 7.01 2.26
C GLY A 212 22.06 6.40 2.12
N PRO A 213 22.86 6.83 1.13
CA PRO A 213 24.20 6.31 0.90
C PRO A 213 25.19 6.84 1.94
N GLY A 214 26.07 5.98 2.44
CA GLY A 214 27.12 6.34 3.38
C GLY A 214 27.77 5.12 4.02
N PRO A 215 28.39 5.26 5.21
CA PRO A 215 28.76 4.13 6.04
C PRO A 215 27.50 3.43 6.58
N ILE A 216 27.36 2.13 6.31
CA ILE A 216 26.30 1.32 6.91
C ILE A 216 26.51 1.29 8.44
N PRO A 217 25.49 1.59 9.27
CA PRO A 217 25.61 1.60 10.72
C PRO A 217 26.18 0.29 11.29
N SER A 218 26.97 0.37 12.37
CA SER A 218 27.53 -0.81 13.03
C SER A 218 26.46 -1.70 13.67
N LYS A 219 25.35 -1.10 14.12
CA LYS A 219 24.09 -1.74 14.52
C LYS A 219 22.93 -1.00 13.86
N ILE A 220 22.02 -1.73 13.22
CA ILE A 220 20.80 -1.23 12.57
C ILE A 220 19.60 -1.40 13.51
N VAL A 221 19.43 -2.58 14.10
CA VAL A 221 18.41 -2.82 15.12
C VAL A 221 18.96 -2.40 16.48
N LYS A 222 18.24 -1.53 17.18
CA LYS A 222 18.59 -1.09 18.54
C LYS A 222 18.30 -2.20 19.56
#